data_AF-A0A6P3ZSK1-F1
#
_entry.id   AF-A0A6P3ZSK1-F1
#
_cell.length_a   1.000
_cell.length_b   1.000
_cell.length_c   1.000
_cell.angle_alpha   90.00
_cell.angle_beta   90.00
_cell.angle_gamma   90.00
#
_symmetry.space_group_name_H-M   'P 1'
#
loop_
_entity.id
_entity.type
_entity.pdbx_description
1 polymer ?
#
loop_
_entity_poly.entity_id
_entity_poly.type
_entity_poly.pdbx_seq_one_letter_code
_entity_poly.pdbx_strand_id
1 'polypeptide(L)'
;MERFLNARVQEIVHGGLMALILPCCLNGKSHSEAFVNMTIDLLGSSLVDMARKGMLSEEKVDSFNIPTFNASLGQVEAIVKRNGCFRIEILKSLPQEKPQPKVLSSTMRACIEGMIKQHFGYEILDEMLDLLSKKFEEPLSSL
;
A
#
# COMPACT_ATOMS: atom_id res chain seq x y z
N MET A 1 -14.12 3.14 1.72
CA MET A 1 -14.26 3.87 3.00
C MET A 1 -15.71 4.18 3.36
N GLU A 2 -16.56 4.65 2.43
CA GLU A 2 -17.97 4.97 2.73
C GLU A 2 -18.75 3.81 3.41
N ARG A 3 -18.70 2.59 2.84
CA ARG A 3 -19.32 1.41 3.46
C ARG A 3 -18.82 1.14 4.88
N PHE A 4 -17.52 1.33 5.12
CA PHE A 4 -16.93 1.17 6.45
C PHE A 4 -17.50 2.19 7.42
N LEU A 5 -17.55 3.48 7.04
CA LEU A 5 -18.16 4.51 7.88
C LEU A 5 -19.63 4.21 8.17
N ASN A 6 -20.41 3.86 7.16
CA ASN A 6 -21.84 3.53 7.33
C ASN A 6 -22.06 2.37 8.32
N ALA A 7 -21.21 1.34 8.28
CA ALA A 7 -21.26 0.26 9.27
C ALA A 7 -20.94 0.76 10.69
N ARG A 8 -19.88 1.56 10.83
CA ARG A 8 -19.47 2.14 12.12
C ARG A 8 -20.52 3.06 12.73
N VAL A 9 -21.32 3.76 11.92
CA VAL A 9 -22.45 4.58 12.42
C VAL A 9 -23.47 3.75 13.20
N GLN A 10 -23.71 2.51 12.78
CA GLN A 10 -24.70 1.63 13.42
C GLN A 10 -24.16 0.97 14.70
N GLU A 11 -22.84 0.84 14.80
CA GLU A 11 -22.17 0.09 15.87
C GLU A 11 -21.62 0.99 16.99
N ILE A 12 -21.24 2.23 16.65
CA ILE A 12 -20.69 3.20 17.61
C ILE A 12 -21.84 3.94 18.29
N VAL A 13 -21.84 3.96 19.61
CA VAL A 13 -22.82 4.67 20.43
C VAL A 13 -22.77 6.19 20.19
N HIS A 14 -23.88 6.89 20.50
CA HIS A 14 -23.90 8.35 20.42
C HIS A 14 -22.79 8.98 21.27
N GLY A 15 -22.00 9.88 20.68
CA GLY A 15 -20.83 10.50 21.32
C GLY A 15 -19.57 9.61 21.37
N GLY A 16 -19.62 8.38 20.85
CA GLY A 16 -18.47 7.50 20.76
C GLY A 16 -17.39 8.01 19.79
N LEU A 17 -16.15 7.57 20.01
CA LEU A 17 -14.99 7.99 19.23
C LEU A 17 -14.43 6.84 18.38
N MET A 18 -13.84 7.20 17.25
CA MET A 18 -13.12 6.28 16.38
C MET A 18 -11.77 6.90 16.01
N ALA A 19 -10.69 6.13 16.17
CA ALA A 19 -9.36 6.49 15.71
C ALA A 19 -8.98 5.62 14.52
N LEU A 20 -8.55 6.24 13.42
CA LEU A 20 -8.06 5.55 12.22
C LEU A 20 -6.61 5.96 11.96
N ILE A 21 -5.75 4.96 11.77
CA ILE A 21 -4.37 5.14 11.31
C ILE A 21 -4.29 4.45 9.95
N LEU A 22 -4.02 5.23 8.90
CA LEU A 22 -4.10 4.78 7.51
C LEU A 22 -2.83 5.20 6.77
N PRO A 23 -2.32 4.38 5.85
CA PRO A 23 -1.38 4.85 4.84
C PRO A 23 -2.05 5.91 3.97
N CYS A 24 -1.46 7.10 3.92
CA CYS A 24 -2.01 8.23 3.18
C CYS A 24 -0.93 8.92 2.34
N CYS A 25 -1.34 9.56 1.25
CA CYS A 25 -0.49 10.49 0.52
C CYS A 25 -0.59 11.89 1.16
N LEU A 26 0.53 12.59 1.27
CA LEU A 26 0.51 13.98 1.75
C LEU A 26 -0.09 14.88 0.67
N ASN A 27 -0.90 15.87 1.10
CA ASN A 27 -1.46 16.84 0.17
C ASN A 27 -0.33 17.58 -0.57
N GLY A 28 -0.47 17.72 -1.89
CA GLY A 28 0.52 18.39 -2.74
C GLY A 28 1.70 17.52 -3.20
N LYS A 29 1.82 16.27 -2.70
CA LYS A 29 2.73 15.28 -3.28
C LYS A 29 2.01 14.42 -4.30
N SER A 30 2.72 13.99 -5.33
CA SER A 30 2.17 13.01 -6.26
C SER A 30 2.00 11.66 -5.55
N HIS A 31 1.13 10.80 -6.07
CA HIS A 31 1.02 9.44 -5.54
C HIS A 31 2.36 8.69 -5.65
N SER A 32 3.15 8.91 -6.71
CA SER A 32 4.44 8.24 -6.90
C SER A 32 5.50 8.66 -5.85
N GLU A 33 5.37 9.82 -5.21
CA GLU A 33 6.32 10.28 -4.19
C GLU A 33 6.02 9.72 -2.78
N ALA A 34 4.86 9.07 -2.60
CA ALA A 34 4.51 8.47 -1.32
C ALA A 34 5.34 7.21 -1.09
N PHE A 35 6.00 7.10 0.07
CA PHE A 35 6.91 5.99 0.40
C PHE A 35 6.30 4.60 0.17
N VAL A 36 5.05 4.42 0.60
CA VAL A 36 4.32 3.16 0.41
C VAL A 36 4.10 2.85 -1.08
N ASN A 37 3.82 3.87 -1.90
CA ASN A 37 3.61 3.67 -3.34
C ASN A 37 4.93 3.37 -4.04
N MET A 38 6.02 4.07 -3.70
CA MET A 38 7.36 3.73 -4.22
C MET A 38 7.75 2.27 -3.91
N THR A 39 7.35 1.76 -2.74
CA THR A 39 7.58 0.37 -2.33
C THR A 39 6.78 -0.61 -3.21
N ILE A 40 5.57 -0.24 -3.62
CA ILE A 40 4.74 -1.02 -4.56
C ILE A 40 5.29 -0.95 -5.99
N ASP A 41 5.78 0.22 -6.42
CA ASP A 41 6.40 0.39 -7.74
C ASP A 41 7.66 -0.48 -7.88
N LEU A 42 8.46 -0.58 -6.81
CA LEU A 42 9.62 -1.48 -6.74
C LEU A 42 9.24 -2.95 -6.88
N LEU A 43 8.14 -3.37 -6.25
CA LEU A 43 7.59 -4.71 -6.42
C LEU A 43 7.15 -4.94 -7.87
N GLY A 44 6.42 -4.00 -8.47
CA GLY A 44 6.02 -4.07 -9.87
C GLY A 44 7.23 -4.23 -10.81
N SER A 45 8.28 -3.43 -10.57
CA SER A 45 9.55 -3.52 -11.28
C SER A 45 10.22 -4.89 -11.12
N SER A 46 10.21 -5.47 -9.92
CA SER A 46 10.71 -6.84 -9.69
C SER A 46 9.94 -7.88 -10.49
N LEU A 47 8.61 -7.79 -10.55
CA LEU A 47 7.78 -8.72 -11.32
C LEU A 47 8.07 -8.62 -12.82
N VAL A 48 8.27 -7.40 -13.34
CA VAL A 48 8.66 -7.17 -14.74
C VAL A 48 10.02 -7.80 -15.04
N ASP A 49 11.01 -7.64 -14.17
CA ASP A 49 12.33 -8.23 -14.36
C ASP A 49 12.30 -9.77 -14.33
N MET A 50 11.45 -10.36 -13.49
CA MET A 50 11.22 -11.81 -13.49
C MET A 50 10.53 -12.29 -14.78
N ALA A 51 9.59 -11.52 -15.33
CA ALA A 51 8.96 -11.82 -16.60
C ALA A 51 9.97 -11.80 -17.76
N ARG A 52 10.85 -10.79 -17.79
CA ARG A 52 11.95 -10.69 -18.77
C ARG A 52 12.91 -11.88 -18.72
N LYS A 53 13.10 -12.48 -17.53
CA LYS A 53 13.90 -13.70 -17.33
C LYS A 53 13.15 -14.98 -17.69
N GLY A 54 11.89 -14.91 -18.11
CA GLY A 54 11.05 -16.05 -18.47
C GLY A 54 10.48 -16.82 -17.27
N MET A 55 10.56 -16.25 -16.06
CA MET A 55 10.02 -16.89 -14.86
C MET A 55 8.51 -16.72 -14.70
N LEU A 56 7.98 -15.61 -15.22
CA LEU A 56 6.59 -15.21 -15.20
C LEU A 56 6.16 -14.88 -16.62
N SER A 57 4.89 -15.10 -16.95
CA SER A 57 4.31 -14.55 -18.18
C SER A 57 4.00 -13.07 -18.00
N GLU A 58 4.32 -12.23 -18.99
CA GLU A 58 3.99 -10.80 -18.99
C GLU A 58 2.49 -10.55 -18.78
N GLU A 59 1.61 -11.35 -19.40
CA GLU A 59 0.15 -11.28 -19.20
C GLU A 59 -0.27 -11.41 -17.72
N LYS A 60 0.40 -12.29 -16.96
CA LYS A 60 0.12 -12.44 -15.52
C LYS A 60 0.57 -11.22 -14.74
N VAL A 61 1.66 -10.59 -15.15
CA VAL A 61 2.15 -9.35 -14.51
C VAL A 61 1.17 -8.22 -14.79
N ASP A 62 0.74 -8.06 -16.05
CA ASP A 62 -0.19 -7.00 -16.49
C ASP A 62 -1.58 -7.13 -15.85
N SER A 63 -2.04 -8.37 -15.61
CA SER A 63 -3.33 -8.62 -14.94
C SER A 63 -3.27 -8.49 -13.42
N PHE A 64 -2.07 -8.49 -12.82
CA PHE A 64 -1.91 -8.42 -11.37
C PHE A 64 -2.04 -6.97 -10.88
N ASN A 65 -2.96 -6.75 -9.93
CA ASN A 65 -3.16 -5.45 -9.29
C ASN A 65 -3.26 -5.63 -7.78
N ILE A 66 -2.62 -4.75 -7.02
CA ILE A 66 -2.78 -4.72 -5.56
C ILE A 66 -4.04 -3.92 -5.23
N PRO A 67 -5.01 -4.48 -4.47
CA PRO A 67 -6.28 -3.84 -4.18
C PRO A 67 -6.16 -2.79 -3.06
N THR A 68 -5.20 -1.88 -3.18
CA THR A 68 -4.91 -0.83 -2.20
C THR A 68 -4.94 0.54 -2.85
N PHE A 69 -5.52 1.51 -2.16
CA PHE A 69 -5.50 2.90 -2.57
C PHE A 69 -5.12 3.80 -1.39
N ASN A 70 -3.99 4.50 -1.52
CA ASN A 70 -3.47 5.40 -0.50
C ASN A 70 -4.03 6.81 -0.75
N ALA A 71 -5.17 7.10 -0.14
CA ALA A 71 -5.86 8.38 -0.31
C ALA A 71 -5.05 9.57 0.25
N SER A 72 -5.26 10.76 -0.31
CA SER A 72 -4.74 11.98 0.31
C SER A 72 -5.53 12.33 1.57
N LEU A 73 -4.91 13.12 2.47
CA LEU A 73 -5.62 13.63 3.66
C LEU A 73 -6.91 14.38 3.26
N GLY A 74 -6.86 15.18 2.18
CA GLY A 74 -8.05 15.88 1.66
C GLY A 74 -9.14 14.92 1.14
N GLN A 75 -8.76 13.81 0.52
CA GLN A 75 -9.73 12.78 0.08
C GLN A 75 -10.39 12.07 1.27
N VAL A 76 -9.62 11.74 2.31
CA VAL A 76 -10.15 11.15 3.55
C VAL A 76 -11.14 12.12 4.20
N GLU A 77 -10.75 13.38 4.34
CA GLU A 77 -11.60 14.43 4.90
C GLU A 77 -12.91 14.60 4.12
N ALA A 78 -12.83 14.65 2.78
CA ALA A 78 -13.98 14.80 1.90
C ALA A 78 -14.97 13.63 2.06
N ILE A 79 -14.48 12.39 2.21
CA ILE A 79 -15.33 11.21 2.40
C ILE A 79 -16.05 11.26 3.75
N VAL A 80 -15.35 11.64 4.84
CA VAL A 80 -15.96 11.75 6.16
C VAL A 80 -17.01 12.87 6.19
N LYS A 81 -16.69 14.03 5.60
CA LYS A 81 -17.64 15.14 5.46
C LYS A 81 -18.88 14.75 4.66
N ARG A 82 -18.70 13.99 3.57
CA ARG A 82 -19.82 13.49 2.75
C ARG A 82 -20.71 12.51 3.51
N ASN A 83 -20.13 11.64 4.32
CA ASN A 83 -20.89 10.70 5.15
C ASN A 83 -21.77 11.44 6.18
N GLY A 84 -21.27 12.53 6.77
CA GLY A 84 -22.07 13.43 7.61
C GLY A 84 -22.45 12.89 8.99
N CYS A 85 -22.15 11.62 9.29
CA CYS A 85 -22.45 11.00 10.60
C CYS A 85 -21.30 11.11 11.61
N PHE A 86 -20.09 11.45 11.15
CA PHE A 86 -18.93 11.65 12.00
C PHE A 86 -18.41 13.09 11.91
N ARG A 87 -17.98 13.62 13.05
CA ARG A 87 -17.20 14.86 13.12
C ARG A 87 -15.72 14.52 13.25
N ILE A 88 -14.88 15.20 12.49
CA ILE A 88 -13.42 15.05 12.59
C ILE A 88 -12.95 15.87 13.79
N GLU A 89 -12.44 15.19 14.82
CA GLU A 89 -11.79 15.84 15.97
C GLU A 89 -10.31 16.14 15.70
N ILE A 90 -9.60 15.19 15.07
CA ILE A 90 -8.17 15.31 14.76
C ILE A 90 -7.90 14.73 13.38
N LEU A 91 -7.26 15.51 12.51
CA LEU A 91 -6.71 15.05 11.23
C LEU A 91 -5.26 15.51 11.13
N LYS A 92 -4.33 14.56 11.21
CA LYS A 92 -2.90 14.84 11.19
C LYS A 92 -2.14 13.77 10.42
N SER A 93 -1.06 14.18 9.76
CA SER A 93 -0.04 13.24 9.31
C SER A 93 0.87 12.87 10.48
N LEU A 94 1.25 11.60 10.55
CA LEU A 94 2.33 11.16 11.43
C LEU A 94 3.65 11.15 10.65
N PRO A 95 4.79 11.46 11.29
CA PRO A 95 6.09 11.24 10.68
C PRO A 95 6.28 9.74 10.42
N GLN A 96 6.85 9.41 9.26
CA GLN A 96 7.18 8.04 8.91
C GLN A 96 8.69 7.89 8.93
N GLU A 97 9.19 7.05 9.85
CA GLU A 97 10.58 6.59 9.79
C GLU A 97 10.72 5.59 8.64
N LYS A 98 11.78 5.72 7.86
CA LYS A 98 12.09 4.75 6.81
C LYS A 98 12.71 3.52 7.50
N PRO A 99 12.05 2.35 7.47
CA PRO A 99 12.63 1.13 8.02
C PRO A 99 13.86 0.71 7.21
N GLN A 100 14.72 -0.10 7.83
CA GLN A 100 15.84 -0.72 7.10
C GLN A 100 15.32 -1.58 5.93
N PRO A 101 16.02 -1.64 4.79
CA PRO A 101 15.59 -2.38 3.60
C PRO A 101 15.08 -3.81 3.87
N LYS A 102 15.80 -4.55 4.71
CA LYS A 102 15.43 -5.93 5.09
C LYS A 102 14.13 -6.03 5.90
N VAL A 103 13.87 -5.04 6.76
CA VAL A 103 12.61 -4.96 7.52
C VAL A 103 11.46 -4.62 6.58
N LEU A 104 11.70 -3.72 5.62
CA LEU A 104 10.73 -3.34 4.61
C LEU A 104 10.34 -4.52 3.70
N SER A 105 11.32 -5.28 3.19
CA SER A 105 11.05 -6.44 2.35
C SER A 105 10.30 -7.54 3.10
N SER A 106 10.65 -7.79 4.36
CA SER A 106 9.95 -8.75 5.22
C SER A 106 8.51 -8.31 5.51
N THR A 107 8.29 -7.00 5.73
CA THR A 107 6.95 -6.44 5.93
C THR A 107 6.11 -6.56 4.66
N MET A 108 6.70 -6.22 3.51
CA MET A 108 6.05 -6.38 2.22
C MET A 108 5.67 -7.84 1.97
N ARG A 109 6.58 -8.79 2.20
CA ARG A 109 6.30 -10.24 2.14
C ARG A 109 5.05 -10.57 2.95
N ALA A 110 5.03 -10.21 4.23
CA ALA A 110 3.92 -10.53 5.11
C ALA A 110 2.58 -9.95 4.61
N CYS A 111 2.59 -8.77 3.99
CA CYS A 111 1.39 -8.13 3.47
C CYS A 111 0.89 -8.75 2.15
N ILE A 112 1.78 -9.16 1.25
CA ILE A 112 1.40 -9.52 -0.13
C ILE A 112 1.57 -11.00 -0.48
N GLU A 113 2.23 -11.79 0.36
CA GLU A 113 2.59 -13.19 0.06
C GLU A 113 1.36 -14.01 -0.34
N GLY A 114 0.23 -13.85 0.34
CA GLY A 114 -1.01 -14.54 -0.03
C GLY A 114 -1.51 -14.19 -1.43
N MET A 115 -1.45 -12.92 -1.83
CA MET A 115 -1.88 -12.46 -3.16
C MET A 115 -0.93 -12.96 -4.26
N ILE A 116 0.37 -12.91 -3.99
CA ILE A 116 1.40 -13.39 -4.91
C ILE A 116 1.25 -14.89 -5.13
N LYS A 117 1.06 -15.68 -4.06
CA LYS A 117 0.81 -17.13 -4.15
C LYS A 117 -0.37 -17.46 -5.02
N GLN A 118 -1.48 -16.78 -4.77
CA GLN A 118 -2.74 -17.04 -5.45
C GLN A 118 -2.65 -16.74 -6.95
N HIS A 119 -1.90 -15.71 -7.35
CA HIS A 119 -1.84 -15.27 -8.75
C HIS A 119 -0.69 -15.90 -9.55
N PHE A 120 0.49 -15.99 -8.95
CA PHE A 120 1.73 -16.40 -9.64
C PHE A 120 2.21 -17.81 -9.27
N GLY A 121 1.84 -18.35 -8.12
CA GLY A 121 2.33 -19.63 -7.61
C GLY A 121 3.30 -19.48 -6.43
N TYR A 122 3.67 -20.60 -5.81
CA TYR A 122 4.56 -20.62 -4.64
C TYR A 122 6.04 -20.52 -5.04
N GLU A 123 6.37 -20.98 -6.24
CA GLU A 123 7.73 -21.22 -6.72
C GLU A 123 8.51 -19.92 -6.90
N ILE A 124 7.81 -18.80 -7.07
CA ILE A 124 8.40 -17.50 -7.44
C ILE A 124 8.63 -16.57 -6.25
N LEU A 125 8.11 -16.91 -5.05
CA LEU A 125 8.14 -16.04 -3.89
C LEU A 125 9.54 -15.68 -3.43
N ASP A 126 10.37 -16.68 -3.18
CA ASP A 126 11.67 -16.43 -2.57
C ASP A 126 12.57 -15.63 -3.54
N GLU A 127 12.54 -15.94 -4.84
CA GLU A 127 13.28 -15.16 -5.84
C GLU A 127 12.73 -13.73 -6.01
N MET A 128 11.41 -13.54 -5.99
CA MET A 128 10.80 -12.21 -6.02
C MET A 128 11.23 -11.37 -4.81
N LEU A 129 11.29 -11.98 -3.63
CA LEU A 129 11.66 -11.31 -2.38
C LEU A 129 13.14 -10.96 -2.30
N ASP A 130 14.00 -11.85 -2.79
CA ASP A 130 15.43 -11.57 -2.89
C ASP A 130 15.69 -10.41 -3.86
N LEU A 131 15.00 -10.40 -5.01
CA LEU A 131 15.09 -9.30 -5.97
C LEU A 131 14.56 -7.98 -5.37
N LEU A 132 13.41 -8.02 -4.72
CA LEU A 132 12.83 -6.86 -4.05
C LEU A 132 13.74 -6.31 -2.95
N SER A 133 14.36 -7.18 -2.15
CA SER A 133 15.31 -6.79 -1.09
C SER A 133 16.52 -6.06 -1.68
N LYS A 134 17.08 -6.57 -2.78
CA LYS A 134 18.17 -5.89 -3.51
C LYS A 134 17.75 -4.52 -4.03
N LYS A 135 16.55 -4.40 -4.61
CA LYS A 135 16.05 -3.10 -5.09
C LYS A 135 15.83 -2.08 -3.97
N PHE A 136 15.54 -2.51 -2.74
CA PHE A 136 15.48 -1.58 -1.60
C PHE A 136 16.85 -1.11 -1.09
N GLU A 137 17.93 -1.81 -1.44
CA GLU A 137 19.30 -1.40 -1.12
C GLU A 137 19.86 -0.40 -2.14
N GLU A 138 19.29 -0.36 -3.35
CA GLU A 138 19.64 0.62 -4.38
C GLU A 138 19.14 2.03 -4.00
N PRO A 139 19.90 3.10 -4.34
CA PRO A 139 19.44 4.45 -4.11
C PRO A 139 18.11 4.70 -4.84
N LEU A 140 17.08 5.18 -4.13
CA LEU A 140 15.80 5.54 -4.78
C LEU A 140 15.94 6.58 -5.90
N SER A 141 17.08 7.28 -5.99
CA SER A 141 17.40 8.24 -7.06
C SER A 141 17.90 7.62 -8.36
N SER A 142 18.14 6.30 -8.41
CA SER A 142 18.60 5.58 -9.61
C SER A 142 17.51 4.75 -10.32
N LEU A 143 16.24 4.96 -9.95
CA LEU A 143 15.06 4.35 -10.56
C LEU A 143 14.20 5.40 -11.26
#